data_AF-A0A9Q7K071-F1
#
_entry.id   AF-A0A9Q7K071-F1
#
_cell.length_a   1.000
_cell.length_b   1.000
_cell.length_c   1.000
_cell.angle_alpha   90.00
_cell.angle_beta   90.00
_cell.angle_gamma   90.00
#
_symmetry.space_group_name_H-M   'P 1'
#
loop_
_entity.id
_entity.type
_entity.pdbx_description
1 polymer ?
#
loop_
_entity_poly.entity_id
_entity_poly.type
_entity_poly.pdbx_seq_one_letter_code
_entity_poly.pdbx_strand_id
1 'polypeptide(L)'
;MNTQNVNVKTATKESSERWVKTSSLRTDGFVRNIHSRNPFDVIRADVVLARMEIQANRGCGLHYEIYESRLLGMAMHYLAELPLKDRPAFMGAAAKRGYMLTTAEEERADGECADLMIELAADY
;
A
#
# COMPACT_ATOMS: atom_id res chain seq x y z
N MET A 1 31.37 -8.19 66.00
CA MET A 1 31.98 -7.20 65.07
C MET A 1 31.26 -7.35 63.74
N ASN A 2 30.67 -6.25 63.28
CA ASN A 2 29.74 -6.15 62.16
C ASN A 2 30.53 -5.66 60.93
N THR A 3 30.47 -6.37 59.79
CA THR A 3 31.12 -5.94 58.55
C THR A 3 30.12 -5.83 57.42
N GLN A 4 30.22 -4.69 56.74
CA GLN A 4 29.19 -4.03 55.93
C GLN A 4 28.99 -4.67 54.54
N ASN A 5 27.75 -4.55 54.08
CA ASN A 5 27.30 -4.72 52.69
C ASN A 5 28.16 -3.96 51.69
N VAL A 6 28.49 -4.61 50.56
CA VAL A 6 28.81 -3.92 49.31
C VAL A 6 27.94 -4.49 48.19
N ASN A 7 26.89 -3.75 47.86
CA ASN A 7 25.98 -4.00 46.76
C ASN A 7 26.63 -3.54 45.45
N VAL A 8 27.28 -4.44 44.71
CA VAL A 8 27.78 -4.15 43.36
C VAL A 8 26.61 -4.29 42.39
N LYS A 9 25.89 -3.18 42.18
CA LYS A 9 24.98 -3.03 41.03
C LYS A 9 25.83 -3.01 39.77
N THR A 10 25.96 -4.16 39.10
CA THR A 10 26.46 -4.21 37.73
C THR A 10 25.43 -3.52 36.84
N ALA A 11 25.72 -2.28 36.46
CA ALA A 11 24.96 -1.57 35.44
C ALA A 11 25.10 -2.35 34.12
N THR A 12 24.06 -3.09 33.76
CA THR A 12 23.91 -3.69 32.44
C THR A 12 23.94 -2.53 31.44
N LYS A 13 24.99 -2.50 30.63
CA LYS A 13 25.17 -1.55 29.54
C LYS A 13 23.91 -1.63 28.66
N GLU A 14 23.06 -0.61 28.70
CA GLU A 14 21.94 -0.49 27.77
C GLU A 14 22.50 -0.60 26.36
N SER A 15 22.02 -1.61 25.64
CA SER A 15 22.40 -1.86 24.26
C SER A 15 22.12 -0.61 23.43
N SER A 16 23.19 0.08 23.05
CA SER A 16 23.18 1.19 22.11
C SER A 16 23.04 0.69 20.66
N GLU A 17 22.32 -0.40 20.42
CA GLU A 17 21.94 -0.91 19.09
C GLU A 17 20.76 -0.10 18.49
N ARG A 18 20.42 1.02 19.12
CA ARG A 18 19.32 1.88 18.71
C ARG A 18 19.72 2.65 17.46
N TRP A 19 19.02 2.36 16.36
CA TRP A 19 18.99 3.09 15.08
C TRP A 19 20.00 2.70 14.00
N VAL A 20 20.26 1.40 13.82
CA VAL A 20 20.50 0.96 12.43
C VAL A 20 19.14 1.01 11.73
N LYS A 21 18.96 2.03 10.89
CA LYS A 21 17.76 2.32 10.11
C LYS A 21 17.65 1.32 8.94
N THR A 22 17.68 0.03 9.24
CA THR A 22 17.26 -1.01 8.30
C THR A 22 15.76 -0.85 8.18
N SER A 23 15.34 -0.04 7.21
CA SER A 23 13.93 0.09 6.86
C SER A 23 13.48 -1.23 6.25
N SER A 24 13.25 -2.24 7.10
CA SER A 24 12.73 -3.53 6.69
C SER A 24 11.50 -3.28 5.82
N LEU A 25 11.48 -3.96 4.67
CA LEU A 25 10.27 -4.03 3.88
C LEU A 25 9.15 -4.56 4.76
N ARG A 26 8.00 -3.93 4.66
CA ARG A 26 6.84 -4.22 5.49
C ARG A 26 5.91 -5.16 4.74
N THR A 27 5.43 -6.17 5.47
CA THR A 27 4.56 -7.24 4.95
C THR A 27 3.39 -7.54 5.90
N ASP A 28 3.19 -6.70 6.92
CA ASP A 28 2.16 -6.83 7.96
C ASP A 28 0.73 -6.49 7.48
N GLY A 29 0.56 -6.13 6.21
CA GLY A 29 -0.72 -5.76 5.62
C GLY A 29 -1.14 -4.30 5.86
N PHE A 30 -0.27 -3.49 6.45
CA PHE A 30 -0.49 -2.06 6.65
C PHE A 30 0.45 -1.24 5.76
N VAL A 31 0.03 -0.02 5.45
CA VAL A 31 0.77 0.99 4.69
C VAL A 31 0.69 2.33 5.42
N ARG A 32 1.63 3.25 5.18
CA ARG A 32 1.51 4.62 5.70
C ARG A 32 0.23 5.25 5.19
N ASN A 33 -0.53 5.91 6.07
CA ASN A 33 -1.64 6.72 5.64
C ASN A 33 -1.12 8.03 5.02
N ILE A 34 -0.94 8.04 3.70
CA ILE A 34 -0.41 9.19 2.95
C ILE A 34 -1.29 10.46 3.06
N HIS A 35 -2.56 10.29 3.41
CA HIS A 35 -3.49 11.41 3.61
C HIS A 35 -3.53 11.89 5.07
N SER A 36 -2.82 11.22 6.00
CA SER A 36 -2.67 11.74 7.36
C SER A 36 -1.54 12.76 7.43
N ARG A 37 -1.77 13.80 8.25
CA ARG A 37 -0.72 14.77 8.62
C ARG A 37 0.37 14.13 9.49
N ASN A 38 0.04 13.07 10.23
CA ASN A 38 0.98 12.39 11.11
C ASN A 38 1.75 11.30 10.32
N PRO A 39 3.09 11.38 10.23
CA PRO A 39 3.91 10.41 9.48
C PRO A 39 3.88 8.98 10.05
N PHE A 40 3.42 8.79 11.28
CA PHE A 40 3.34 7.48 11.95
C PHE A 40 1.99 6.79 11.80
N ASP A 41 0.98 7.48 11.26
CA ASP A 41 -0.33 6.87 11.06
C ASP A 41 -0.26 5.82 9.95
N VAL A 42 -0.86 4.66 10.23
CA VAL A 42 -0.93 3.54 9.29
C VAL A 42 -2.38 3.18 9.00
N ILE A 43 -2.61 2.66 7.80
CA ILE A 43 -3.90 2.15 7.34
C ILE A 43 -3.71 0.76 6.74
N ARG A 44 -4.71 -0.11 6.84
CA ARG A 44 -4.67 -1.41 6.19
C ARG A 44 -4.68 -1.25 4.67
N ALA A 45 -3.77 -1.92 3.98
CA ALA A 45 -3.72 -1.95 2.52
C ALA A 45 -5.05 -2.43 1.92
N ASP A 46 -5.65 -3.46 2.51
CA ASP A 46 -6.95 -4.00 2.08
C ASP A 46 -8.07 -2.96 2.13
N VAL A 47 -8.05 -2.06 3.12
CA VAL A 47 -9.08 -1.01 3.27
C VAL A 47 -8.88 0.09 2.23
N VAL A 48 -7.63 0.41 1.91
CA VAL A 48 -7.31 1.35 0.82
C VAL A 48 -7.85 0.79 -0.50
N LEU A 49 -7.52 -0.47 -0.83
CA LEU A 49 -7.99 -1.13 -2.04
C LEU A 49 -9.53 -1.22 -2.09
N ALA A 50 -10.18 -1.62 -0.98
CA ALA A 50 -11.65 -1.65 -0.93
C ALA A 50 -12.30 -0.29 -1.27
N ARG A 51 -11.70 0.81 -0.83
CA ARG A 51 -12.20 2.15 -1.14
C ARG A 51 -11.99 2.50 -2.61
N MET A 52 -10.86 2.10 -3.18
CA MET A 52 -10.58 2.27 -4.60
C MET A 52 -11.55 1.46 -5.46
N GLU A 53 -11.88 0.22 -5.09
CA GLU A 53 -12.87 -0.62 -5.79
C GLU A 53 -14.25 0.06 -5.81
N ILE A 54 -14.71 0.56 -4.65
CA ILE A 54 -15.97 1.31 -4.54
C ILE A 54 -15.94 2.56 -5.43
N GLN A 55 -14.80 3.25 -5.51
CA GLN A 55 -14.65 4.45 -6.33
C GLN A 55 -14.60 4.13 -7.82
N ALA A 56 -13.86 3.09 -8.23
CA ALA A 56 -13.74 2.64 -9.62
C ALA A 56 -15.10 2.18 -10.18
N ASN A 57 -15.90 1.52 -9.35
CA ASN A 57 -17.23 1.02 -9.70
C ASN A 57 -18.26 2.14 -9.94
N ARG A 58 -17.99 3.39 -9.54
CA ARG A 58 -18.94 4.49 -9.75
C ARG A 58 -18.99 4.88 -11.22
N GLY A 59 -20.14 4.66 -11.86
CA GLY A 59 -20.36 5.09 -13.23
C GLY A 59 -19.55 4.29 -14.26
N CYS A 60 -19.14 3.06 -13.94
CA CYS A 60 -18.63 2.10 -14.93
C CYS A 60 -19.75 1.36 -15.68
N GLY A 61 -21.01 1.45 -15.20
CA GLY A 61 -22.12 0.70 -15.80
C GLY A 61 -21.90 -0.81 -15.68
N LEU A 62 -22.13 -1.54 -16.77
CA LEU A 62 -21.86 -2.98 -16.87
C LEU A 62 -20.49 -3.27 -17.55
N HIS A 63 -19.59 -2.28 -17.59
CA HIS A 63 -18.31 -2.39 -18.27
C HIS A 63 -17.18 -2.61 -17.28
N TYR A 64 -16.56 -3.79 -17.37
CA TYR A 64 -15.45 -4.18 -16.49
C TYR A 64 -14.16 -3.43 -16.86
N GLU A 65 -13.96 -3.11 -18.12
CA GLU A 65 -12.81 -2.40 -18.69
C GLU A 65 -12.67 -1.01 -18.06
N ILE A 66 -13.79 -0.30 -17.91
CA ILE A 66 -13.83 1.01 -17.24
C ILE A 66 -13.49 0.87 -15.75
N TYR A 67 -14.00 -0.18 -15.11
CA TYR A 67 -13.71 -0.45 -13.70
C TYR A 67 -12.22 -0.77 -13.50
N GLU A 68 -11.66 -1.66 -14.32
CA GLU A 68 -10.29 -2.16 -14.19
C GLU A 68 -9.26 -1.07 -14.45
N SER A 69 -9.40 -0.31 -15.56
CA SER A 69 -8.51 0.84 -15.86
C SER A 69 -8.47 1.85 -14.72
N ARG A 70 -9.65 2.26 -14.21
CA ARG A 70 -9.72 3.22 -13.09
C ARG A 70 -9.08 2.69 -11.81
N LEU A 71 -9.33 1.42 -11.50
CA LEU A 71 -8.79 0.80 -10.30
C LEU A 71 -7.27 0.69 -10.37
N LEU A 72 -6.73 0.19 -11.49
CA LEU A 72 -5.30 0.05 -11.68
C LEU A 72 -4.60 1.40 -11.69
N GLY A 73 -5.14 2.40 -12.36
CA GLY A 73 -4.59 3.76 -12.35
C GLY A 73 -4.53 4.37 -10.95
N MET A 74 -5.60 4.26 -10.15
CA MET A 74 -5.60 4.72 -8.76
C MET A 74 -4.59 3.96 -7.88
N ALA A 75 -4.52 2.64 -8.04
CA ALA A 75 -3.64 1.78 -7.25
C ALA A 75 -2.16 2.01 -7.60
N MET A 76 -1.83 2.18 -8.87
CA MET A 76 -0.48 2.49 -9.36
C MET A 76 -0.02 3.87 -8.89
N HIS A 77 -0.89 4.88 -8.97
CA HIS A 77 -0.61 6.21 -8.42
C HIS A 77 -0.35 6.14 -6.91
N TYR A 78 -1.20 5.45 -6.15
CA TYR A 78 -1.01 5.27 -4.70
C TYR A 78 0.29 4.53 -4.39
N LEU A 79 0.61 3.47 -5.14
CA LEU A 79 1.85 2.71 -5.00
C LEU A 79 3.09 3.59 -5.24
N ALA A 80 3.03 4.52 -6.19
CA ALA A 80 4.11 5.46 -6.47
C ALA A 80 4.35 6.44 -5.30
N GLU A 81 3.28 6.94 -4.67
CA GLU A 81 3.37 7.85 -3.51
C GLU A 81 3.78 7.16 -2.21
N LEU A 82 3.57 5.84 -2.09
CA LEU A 82 3.95 5.10 -0.90
C LEU A 82 5.47 5.09 -0.67
N PRO A 83 5.90 5.17 0.61
CA PRO A 83 7.29 4.89 0.98
C PRO A 83 7.71 3.51 0.47
N LEU A 84 8.92 3.39 -0.08
CA LEU A 84 9.44 2.13 -0.66
C LEU A 84 9.27 0.92 0.27
N LYS A 85 9.42 1.13 1.58
CA LYS A 85 9.25 0.10 2.60
C LYS A 85 7.85 -0.50 2.69
N ASP A 86 6.81 0.26 2.33
CA ASP A 86 5.41 -0.14 2.46
C ASP A 86 4.84 -0.75 1.17
N ARG A 87 5.54 -0.56 0.04
CA ARG A 87 5.10 -1.05 -1.27
C ARG A 87 4.84 -2.56 -1.31
N PRO A 88 5.67 -3.43 -0.71
CA PRO A 88 5.41 -4.88 -0.72
C PRO A 88 4.11 -5.28 0.00
N ALA A 89 3.77 -4.62 1.12
CA ALA A 89 2.49 -4.85 1.80
C ALA A 89 1.30 -4.48 0.92
N PHE A 90 1.39 -3.36 0.19
CA PHE A 90 0.33 -2.92 -0.72
C PHE A 90 0.18 -3.86 -1.92
N MET A 91 1.27 -4.18 -2.60
CA MET A 91 1.28 -5.11 -3.73
C MET A 91 0.77 -6.50 -3.33
N GLY A 92 1.17 -7.00 -2.15
CA GLY A 92 0.68 -8.26 -1.63
C GLY A 92 -0.82 -8.27 -1.35
N ALA A 93 -1.38 -7.15 -0.87
CA ALA A 93 -2.82 -7.00 -0.68
C ALA A 93 -3.58 -6.92 -2.02
N ALA A 94 -3.03 -6.22 -3.01
CA ALA A 94 -3.58 -6.14 -4.36
C ALA A 94 -3.60 -7.52 -5.04
N ALA A 95 -2.50 -8.28 -4.96
CA ALA A 95 -2.42 -9.62 -5.50
C ALA A 95 -3.44 -10.59 -4.88
N LYS A 96 -3.69 -10.48 -3.56
CA LYS A 96 -4.73 -11.28 -2.88
C LYS A 96 -6.15 -10.97 -3.37
N ARG A 97 -6.36 -9.78 -3.94
CA ARG A 97 -7.62 -9.35 -4.55
C ARG A 97 -7.69 -9.62 -6.06
N GLY A 98 -6.62 -10.16 -6.65
CA GLY A 98 -6.53 -10.47 -8.08
C GLY A 98 -5.91 -9.37 -8.95
N TYR A 99 -5.39 -8.30 -8.34
CA TYR A 99 -4.79 -7.19 -9.09
C TYR A 99 -3.27 -7.31 -9.14
N MET A 100 -2.73 -7.32 -10.36
CA MET A 100 -1.29 -7.25 -10.60
C MET A 100 -0.88 -5.81 -10.87
N LEU A 101 -0.26 -5.16 -9.87
CA LEU A 101 0.19 -3.77 -9.98
C LEU A 101 1.49 -3.68 -10.77
N THR A 102 1.38 -3.65 -12.09
CA THR A 102 2.50 -3.48 -13.03
C THR A 102 2.10 -2.50 -14.13
N THR A 103 3.08 -1.80 -14.69
CA THR A 103 2.84 -0.87 -15.81
C THR A 103 2.21 -1.57 -17.02
N ALA A 104 2.60 -2.81 -17.29
CA ALA A 104 2.04 -3.56 -18.42
C ALA A 104 0.53 -3.85 -18.25
N GLU A 105 0.09 -4.16 -17.03
CA GLU A 105 -1.33 -4.42 -16.75
C GLU A 105 -2.15 -3.12 -16.74
N GLU A 106 -1.57 -2.02 -16.25
CA GLU A 106 -2.18 -0.69 -16.33
C GLU A 106 -2.36 -0.24 -17.79
N GLU A 107 -1.31 -0.34 -18.61
CA GLU A 107 -1.37 -0.01 -20.04
C GLU A 107 -2.37 -0.89 -20.80
N ARG A 108 -2.44 -2.19 -20.48
CA ARG A 108 -3.42 -3.11 -21.07
C ARG A 108 -4.85 -2.67 -20.74
N ALA A 109 -5.15 -2.43 -19.46
CA ALA A 109 -6.48 -2.03 -19.02
C ALA A 109 -6.90 -0.67 -19.60
N ASP A 110 -5.97 0.28 -19.70
CA ASP A 110 -6.22 1.58 -20.33
C ASP A 110 -6.53 1.44 -21.83
N GLY A 111 -5.82 0.54 -22.53
CA GLY A 111 -6.11 0.20 -23.92
C GLY A 111 -7.50 -0.40 -24.10
N GLU A 112 -7.84 -1.43 -23.33
CA GLU A 112 -9.17 -2.08 -23.36
C GLU A 112 -10.30 -1.09 -23.03
N CYS A 113 -10.08 -0.19 -22.06
CA CYS A 113 -11.03 0.86 -21.75
C CYS A 113 -11.17 1.88 -22.91
N ALA A 114 -10.07 2.24 -23.57
CA ALA A 114 -10.11 3.16 -24.70
C ALA A 114 -10.87 2.56 -25.90
N ASP A 115 -10.62 1.28 -26.20
CA ASP A 115 -11.30 0.55 -27.28
C ASP A 115 -12.81 0.48 -27.02
N LEU A 116 -13.22 0.11 -25.80
CA LEU A 116 -14.63 0.14 -25.40
C LEU A 116 -15.25 1.53 -25.55
N MET A 117 -14.55 2.59 -25.16
CA MET A 117 -15.08 3.95 -25.26
C MET A 117 -15.26 4.38 -26.72
N ILE A 118 -14.44 3.88 -27.64
CA ILE A 118 -14.61 4.08 -29.09
C ILE A 118 -15.87 3.35 -29.57
N GLU A 119 -16.08 2.10 -29.15
CA GLU A 119 -17.28 1.32 -29.50
C GLU A 119 -18.56 2.00 -29.01
N LEU A 120 -18.62 2.38 -27.74
CA LEU A 120 -19.76 3.06 -27.14
C LEU A 120 -20.06 4.42 -27.81
N ALA A 121 -19.04 5.11 -28.31
CA ALA A 121 -19.20 6.36 -29.03
C ALA A 121 -19.67 6.16 -30.48
N ALA A 122 -19.37 5.02 -31.10
CA ALA A 122 -19.84 4.68 -32.44
C ALA A 122 -21.32 4.24 -32.46
N ASP A 123 -21.84 3.75 -31.34
CA ASP A 123 -23.22 3.32 -31.17
C ASP A 123 -24.23 4.47 -30.93
N TYR A 124 -23.77 5.73 -30.92
CA TYR A 124 -24.57 6.95 -30.69
C TYR A 124 -24.55 7.91 -31.88
#